data_AF-A0A3R7DJ91-F1
#
_entry.id   AF-A0A3R7DJ91-F1
#
_cell.length_a   1.000
_cell.length_b   1.000
_cell.length_c   1.000
_cell.angle_alpha   90.00
_cell.angle_beta   90.00
_cell.angle_gamma   90.00
#
_symmetry.space_group_name_H-M   'P 1'
#
loop_
_entity.id
_entity.type
_entity.pdbx_description
1 polymer ?
#
loop_
_entity_poly.entity_id
_entity_poly.type
_entity_poly.pdbx_seq_one_letter_code
_entity_poly.pdbx_strand_id
1 'polypeptide(L)'
;MSPPPNLTDTELMGLNLYQQIRRGSDWAESFMKLNPYLNGSFSVVILTSKGELIAARDEKGFRPLCLGWHEETSSYIVASESCALDRLGAELIRDVQPGEILVINNDGINEYRFSKAERHAHCPFEFTYFAHPSSYIEGINVYYARKNIGRVLAEKYPIEGDVVIPVPDSARPAALGYSEKSGIPFEEGLMKDRYRRKGSWRSFIEPEKREEVVLNVVSIKETVEGKRIILIDDSIVRGTSSRIIVKSKLKNAKEVSLLLTFPPIVYPCYAGIDFPTQEELLVYRVCGEGCPIAEINEKVGREIGVKQLGYNDPEGLSRGIGLPLSELCLSCTTGDYSCFKYKPKFKSREEMKG
;
A
#
# COMPACT_ATOMS: atom_id res chain seq x y z
N MET A 1 29.52 8.41 3.55
CA MET A 1 29.12 9.35 4.61
C MET A 1 27.62 9.23 4.77
N SER A 2 27.13 8.94 5.97
CA SER A 2 25.69 9.03 6.25
C SER A 2 25.26 10.49 6.04
N PRO A 3 24.08 10.75 5.46
CA PRO A 3 23.60 12.12 5.29
C PRO A 3 23.47 12.81 6.66
N PRO A 4 23.67 14.14 6.73
CA PRO A 4 23.41 14.93 7.94
C PRO A 4 22.03 14.60 8.53
N PRO A 5 21.87 14.60 9.86
CA PRO A 5 20.68 14.08 10.56
C PRO A 5 19.36 14.81 10.25
N ASN A 6 19.39 15.93 9.51
CA ASN A 6 18.23 16.76 9.20
C ASN A 6 17.88 16.84 7.71
N LEU A 7 18.52 16.04 6.85
CA LEU A 7 18.23 16.04 5.42
C LEU A 7 17.24 14.93 5.06
N THR A 8 16.16 15.32 4.40
CA THR A 8 15.22 14.39 3.79
C THR A 8 15.82 13.76 2.52
N ASP A 9 15.31 12.60 2.13
CA ASP A 9 15.63 11.96 0.84
C ASP A 9 15.33 12.87 -0.36
N THR A 10 14.23 13.62 -0.29
CA THR A 10 13.82 14.61 -1.28
C THR A 10 14.83 15.74 -1.41
N GLU A 11 15.33 16.29 -0.29
CA GLU A 11 16.37 17.32 -0.32
C GLU A 11 17.69 16.79 -0.89
N LEU A 12 18.09 15.56 -0.53
CA LEU A 12 19.31 14.94 -1.07
C LEU A 12 19.20 14.73 -2.59
N MET A 13 18.05 14.25 -3.06
CA MET A 13 17.78 14.10 -4.49
C MET A 13 17.80 15.45 -5.20
N GLY A 14 17.09 16.45 -4.67
CA GLY A 14 17.01 17.80 -5.23
C GLY A 14 18.38 18.49 -5.32
N LEU A 15 19.20 18.41 -4.26
CA LEU A 15 20.55 18.96 -4.25
C LEU A 15 21.45 18.30 -5.30
N ASN A 16 21.35 16.98 -5.47
CA ASN A 16 22.14 16.27 -6.49
C ASN A 16 21.71 16.64 -7.91
N LEU A 17 20.39 16.64 -8.18
CA LEU A 17 19.86 17.06 -9.48
C LEU A 17 20.29 18.50 -9.81
N TYR A 18 20.16 19.42 -8.85
CA TYR A 18 20.63 20.80 -9.00
C TYR A 18 22.11 20.90 -9.35
N GLN A 19 22.97 20.11 -8.71
CA GLN A 19 24.40 20.09 -9.02
C GLN A 19 24.69 19.59 -10.44
N GLN A 20 23.98 18.57 -10.94
CA GLN A 20 24.15 18.07 -12.30
C GLN A 20 23.71 19.10 -13.34
N ILE A 21 22.56 19.75 -13.11
CA ILE A 21 22.04 20.81 -13.99
C ILE A 21 22.99 22.00 -14.03
N ARG A 22 23.54 22.42 -12.88
CA ARG A 22 24.55 23.49 -12.83
C ARG A 22 25.84 23.17 -13.60
N ARG A 23 26.15 21.88 -13.79
CA ARG A 23 27.29 21.41 -14.59
C ARG A 23 26.95 21.29 -16.08
N GLY A 24 25.76 21.69 -16.50
CA GLY A 24 25.31 21.68 -17.89
C GLY A 24 24.59 20.41 -18.34
N SER A 25 24.27 19.48 -17.43
CA SER A 25 23.48 18.30 -17.77
C SER A 25 22.01 18.71 -17.98
N ASP A 26 21.31 18.08 -18.92
CA ASP A 26 19.85 18.18 -19.00
C ASP A 26 19.16 17.31 -17.91
N TRP A 27 17.83 17.31 -17.88
CA TRP A 27 17.07 16.51 -16.90
C TRP A 27 17.33 15.01 -17.05
N ALA A 28 17.26 14.48 -18.28
CA ALA A 28 17.45 13.06 -18.53
C ALA A 28 18.84 12.59 -18.10
N GLU A 29 19.88 13.33 -18.48
CA GLU A 29 21.27 13.06 -18.09
C GLU A 29 21.47 13.19 -16.57
N SER A 30 20.86 14.19 -15.93
CA SER A 30 20.94 14.38 -14.48
C SER A 30 20.35 13.21 -13.71
N PHE A 31 19.15 12.76 -14.09
CA PHE A 31 18.52 11.58 -13.51
C PHE A 31 19.31 10.32 -13.82
N MET A 32 19.85 10.15 -15.04
CA MET A 32 20.65 8.98 -15.41
C MET A 32 21.93 8.88 -14.57
N LYS A 33 22.62 10.01 -14.33
CA LYS A 33 23.82 10.08 -13.46
C LYS A 33 23.49 9.81 -11.99
N LEU A 34 22.32 10.27 -11.53
CA LEU A 34 21.89 10.08 -10.15
C LEU A 34 21.35 8.66 -9.91
N ASN A 35 20.74 8.04 -10.93
CA ASN A 35 20.03 6.78 -10.83
C ASN A 35 20.82 5.71 -10.06
N PRO A 36 22.09 5.38 -10.35
CA PRO A 36 22.85 4.34 -9.63
C PRO A 36 22.88 4.50 -8.09
N TYR A 37 22.67 5.72 -7.58
CA TYR A 37 22.67 6.03 -6.15
C TYR A 37 21.27 6.07 -5.53
N LEU A 38 20.21 6.15 -6.33
CA LEU A 38 18.82 6.12 -5.88
C LEU A 38 18.39 4.67 -5.65
N ASN A 39 18.62 4.16 -4.45
CA ASN A 39 18.13 2.84 -4.06
C ASN A 39 16.87 2.95 -3.21
N GLY A 40 15.73 2.70 -3.84
CA GLY A 40 14.43 2.88 -3.25
C GLY A 40 13.40 3.18 -4.31
N SER A 41 12.32 3.82 -3.88
CA SER A 41 11.23 4.25 -4.75
C SER A 41 11.14 5.77 -4.80
N PHE A 42 10.73 6.32 -5.94
CA PHE A 42 10.34 7.72 -6.02
C PHE A 42 9.30 7.95 -7.12
N SER A 43 8.42 8.89 -6.84
CA SER A 43 7.53 9.52 -7.82
C SER A 43 7.53 10.98 -7.45
N VAL A 44 8.17 11.80 -8.28
CA VAL A 44 8.49 13.19 -7.95
C VAL A 44 7.91 14.14 -8.95
N VAL A 45 7.52 15.31 -8.46
CA VAL A 45 7.20 16.49 -9.26
C VAL A 45 8.12 17.63 -8.85
N ILE A 46 8.67 18.36 -9.82
CA ILE A 46 9.62 19.45 -9.61
C ILE A 46 9.14 20.65 -10.41
N LEU A 47 9.01 21.81 -9.76
CA LEU A 47 8.77 23.08 -10.44
C LEU A 47 10.10 23.83 -10.59
N THR A 48 10.44 24.19 -11.82
CA THR A 48 11.67 24.93 -12.10
C THR A 48 11.43 26.44 -12.02
N SER A 49 12.50 27.22 -11.83
CA SER A 49 12.41 28.69 -11.87
C SER A 49 12.06 29.24 -13.25
N LYS A 50 12.10 28.41 -14.31
CA LYS A 50 11.64 28.74 -15.66
C LYS A 50 10.14 28.50 -15.84
N GLY A 51 9.46 27.95 -14.84
CA GLY A 51 8.04 27.58 -14.93
C GLY A 51 7.80 26.24 -15.60
N GLU A 52 8.81 25.37 -15.70
CA GLU A 52 8.64 24.00 -16.21
C GLU A 52 8.20 23.08 -15.06
N LEU A 53 7.24 22.21 -15.32
CA LEU A 53 6.85 21.12 -14.42
C LEU A 53 7.53 19.83 -14.89
N ILE A 54 8.37 19.25 -14.04
CA ILE A 54 9.03 17.97 -14.29
C ILE A 54 8.30 16.91 -13.47
N ALA A 55 7.93 15.80 -14.08
CA ALA A 55 7.43 14.63 -13.39
C ALA A 55 8.32 13.43 -13.70
N ALA A 56 8.77 12.70 -12.69
CA ALA A 56 9.66 11.56 -12.90
C ALA A 56 9.33 10.40 -11.96
N ARG A 57 9.49 9.18 -12.47
CA ARG A 57 9.20 7.94 -11.74
C ARG A 57 10.41 7.03 -11.72
N ASP A 58 10.65 6.37 -10.58
CA ASP A 58 11.78 5.44 -10.43
C ASP A 58 11.77 4.31 -11.48
N GLU A 59 12.93 3.69 -11.69
CA GLU A 59 13.11 2.69 -12.76
C GLU A 59 12.36 1.37 -12.54
N LYS A 60 11.77 1.18 -11.36
CA LYS A 60 10.97 -0.01 -11.02
C LYS A 60 9.48 0.31 -10.93
N GLY A 61 9.07 1.57 -10.86
CA GLY A 61 7.69 1.97 -10.74
C GLY A 61 7.04 1.57 -9.42
N PHE A 62 7.80 1.56 -8.31
CA PHE A 62 7.28 1.10 -7.01
C PHE A 62 6.03 1.87 -6.55
N ARG A 63 6.09 3.21 -6.64
CA ARG A 63 5.00 4.13 -6.29
C ARG A 63 4.25 4.59 -7.54
N PRO A 64 2.94 4.87 -7.44
CA PRO A 64 2.14 5.32 -8.58
C PRO A 64 2.39 6.79 -8.90
N LEU A 65 2.30 7.12 -10.20
CA LEU A 65 2.33 8.48 -10.72
C LEU A 65 1.57 8.47 -12.05
N CYS A 66 0.60 9.37 -12.22
CA CYS A 66 -0.25 9.43 -13.39
C CYS A 66 -0.31 10.85 -13.97
N LEU A 67 -0.57 10.92 -15.27
CA LEU A 67 -0.72 12.14 -16.05
C LEU A 67 -2.18 12.28 -16.49
N GLY A 68 -2.74 13.48 -16.28
CA GLY A 68 -4.06 13.87 -16.73
C GLY A 68 -4.06 15.14 -17.56
N TRP A 69 -5.17 15.37 -18.25
CA TRP A 69 -5.46 16.58 -19.02
C TRP A 69 -6.72 17.27 -18.50
N HIS A 70 -6.61 18.56 -18.17
CA HIS A 70 -7.75 19.38 -17.78
C HIS A 70 -8.14 20.29 -18.95
N GLU A 71 -9.26 19.97 -19.60
CA GLU A 71 -9.72 20.64 -20.82
C GLU A 71 -9.98 22.14 -20.60
N GLU A 72 -10.71 22.50 -19.53
CA GLU A 72 -11.15 23.89 -19.30
C GLU A 72 -9.98 24.87 -19.09
N THR A 73 -8.88 24.41 -18.51
CA THR A 73 -7.67 25.22 -18.31
C THR A 73 -6.57 24.90 -19.33
N SER A 74 -6.84 23.97 -20.25
CA SER A 74 -5.88 23.46 -21.23
C SER A 74 -4.52 23.13 -20.60
N SER A 75 -4.54 22.37 -19.51
CA SER A 75 -3.34 22.10 -18.71
C SER A 75 -3.16 20.64 -18.36
N TYR A 76 -1.91 20.17 -18.37
CA TYR A 76 -1.55 18.88 -17.81
C TYR A 76 -1.54 18.91 -16.28
N ILE A 77 -1.97 17.82 -15.68
CA ILE A 77 -1.93 17.59 -14.23
C ILE A 77 -1.19 16.28 -13.98
N VAL A 78 -0.29 16.28 -13.00
CA VAL A 78 0.40 15.07 -12.55
C VAL A 78 0.04 14.82 -11.09
N ALA A 79 -0.33 13.58 -10.77
CA ALA A 79 -0.71 13.19 -9.42
C ALA A 79 -0.25 11.77 -9.11
N SER A 80 -0.09 11.45 -7.82
CA SER A 80 0.19 10.07 -7.39
C SER A 80 -0.95 9.12 -7.76
N GLU A 81 -2.19 9.60 -7.78
CA GLU A 81 -3.39 8.78 -8.02
C GLU A 81 -4.40 9.49 -8.92
N SER A 82 -5.09 8.73 -9.77
CA SER A 82 -6.03 9.28 -10.74
C SER A 82 -7.26 9.92 -10.10
N CYS A 83 -7.64 9.54 -8.87
CA CYS A 83 -8.79 10.16 -8.19
C CYS A 83 -8.59 11.67 -7.95
N ALA A 84 -7.34 12.15 -7.90
CA ALA A 84 -7.05 13.57 -7.82
C ALA A 84 -7.37 14.28 -9.15
N LEU A 85 -7.14 13.62 -10.29
CA LEU A 85 -7.50 14.11 -11.61
C LEU A 85 -9.03 14.23 -11.72
N ASP A 86 -9.75 13.15 -11.39
CA ASP A 86 -11.22 13.12 -11.38
C ASP A 86 -11.81 14.25 -10.53
N ARG A 87 -11.23 14.49 -9.34
CA ARG A 87 -11.70 15.53 -8.42
C ARG A 87 -11.56 16.93 -8.99
N LEU A 88 -10.55 17.14 -9.83
CA LEU A 88 -10.28 18.39 -10.53
C LEU A 88 -11.01 18.48 -11.88
N GLY A 89 -11.71 17.44 -12.32
CA GLY A 89 -12.37 17.41 -13.64
C GLY A 89 -11.39 17.14 -14.79
N ALA A 90 -10.22 16.58 -14.51
CA ALA A 90 -9.23 16.23 -15.52
C ALA A 90 -9.39 14.77 -15.94
N GLU A 91 -9.21 14.50 -17.23
CA GLU A 91 -9.21 13.15 -17.78
C GLU A 91 -7.85 12.48 -17.54
N LEU A 92 -7.87 11.22 -17.08
CA LEU A 92 -6.66 10.41 -16.98
C LEU A 92 -6.16 10.06 -18.39
N ILE A 93 -4.92 10.46 -18.71
CA ILE A 93 -4.28 10.09 -19.98
C ILE A 93 -3.63 8.71 -19.83
N ARG A 94 -2.70 8.57 -18.88
CA ARG A 94 -1.94 7.33 -18.61
C ARG A 94 -1.13 7.41 -17.31
N ASP A 95 -0.64 6.26 -16.87
CA ASP A 95 0.44 6.19 -15.88
C ASP A 95 1.77 6.71 -16.47
N VAL A 96 2.54 7.42 -15.64
CA VAL A 96 3.94 7.75 -15.93
C VAL A 96 4.76 6.47 -15.82
N GLN A 97 5.49 6.11 -16.86
CA GLN A 97 6.16 4.83 -16.98
C GLN A 97 7.39 4.76 -16.06
N PRO A 98 7.80 3.56 -15.61
CA PRO A 98 9.04 3.40 -14.86
C PRO A 98 10.25 3.92 -15.64
N GLY A 99 11.08 4.75 -15.00
CA GLY A 99 12.24 5.37 -15.62
C GLY A 99 11.94 6.56 -16.55
N GLU A 100 10.68 7.00 -16.63
CA GLU A 100 10.24 8.12 -17.45
C GLU A 100 10.41 9.47 -16.73
N ILE A 101 10.68 10.50 -17.54
CA ILE A 101 10.65 11.90 -17.15
C ILE A 101 9.75 12.64 -18.15
N LEU A 102 8.76 13.36 -17.63
CA LEU A 102 7.93 14.29 -18.38
C LEU A 102 8.40 15.70 -18.07
N VAL A 103 8.66 16.50 -19.10
CA VAL A 103 8.93 17.93 -18.98
C VAL A 103 7.77 18.67 -19.62
N ILE A 104 7.00 19.36 -18.79
CA ILE A 104 5.78 20.07 -19.19
C ILE A 104 6.05 21.58 -19.10
N ASN A 105 5.78 22.29 -20.19
CA ASN A 105 5.92 23.74 -20.28
C ASN A 105 4.87 24.32 -21.24
N ASN A 106 5.00 25.60 -21.62
CA ASN A 106 4.05 26.27 -22.50
C ASN A 106 4.00 25.71 -23.93
N ASP A 107 5.03 24.98 -24.37
CA ASP A 107 5.07 24.34 -25.69
C ASP A 107 4.44 22.92 -25.67
N GLY A 108 4.02 22.45 -24.49
CA GLY A 108 3.40 21.14 -24.29
C GLY A 108 4.25 20.19 -23.45
N ILE A 109 4.20 18.91 -23.80
CA ILE A 109 4.87 17.83 -23.07
C ILE A 109 6.03 17.26 -23.90
N ASN A 110 7.20 17.15 -23.27
CA ASN A 110 8.35 16.43 -23.81
C ASN A 110 8.64 15.21 -22.93
N GLU A 111 8.80 14.06 -23.55
CA GLU A 111 9.02 12.78 -22.86
C GLU A 111 10.47 12.33 -23.00
N TYR A 112 11.09 11.98 -21.87
CA TYR A 112 12.44 11.46 -21.78
C TYR A 112 12.49 10.20 -20.93
N ARG A 113 13.59 9.45 -21.02
CA ARG A 113 13.85 8.28 -20.18
C ARG A 113 15.27 8.31 -19.64
N PHE A 114 15.43 8.01 -18.35
CA PHE A 114 16.74 7.82 -17.73
C PHE A 114 17.06 6.35 -17.47
N SER A 115 16.07 5.46 -17.59
CA SER A 115 16.24 4.01 -17.49
C SER A 115 15.33 3.31 -18.50
N LYS A 116 15.80 2.13 -18.96
CA LYS A 116 15.04 1.22 -19.84
C LYS A 116 14.85 -0.14 -19.16
N ALA A 117 14.82 -0.17 -17.82
CA ALA A 117 14.67 -1.40 -17.08
C ALA A 117 13.37 -2.12 -17.49
N GLU A 118 13.48 -3.35 -17.98
CA GLU A 118 12.34 -4.14 -18.45
C GLU A 118 11.52 -4.76 -17.32
N ARG A 119 12.12 -4.91 -16.12
CA ARG A 119 11.46 -5.52 -14.95
C ARG A 119 11.01 -4.45 -13.97
N HIS A 120 9.70 -4.30 -13.84
CA HIS A 120 9.04 -3.44 -12.86
C HIS A 120 8.85 -4.15 -11.52
N ALA A 121 8.51 -3.38 -10.48
CA ALA A 121 8.25 -3.87 -9.13
C ALA A 121 7.20 -2.99 -8.45
N HIS A 122 6.02 -2.88 -9.06
CA HIS A 122 4.89 -2.11 -8.54
C HIS A 122 4.52 -2.59 -7.13
N CYS A 123 4.19 -1.66 -6.23
CA CYS A 123 3.83 -2.04 -4.87
C CYS A 123 2.40 -2.63 -4.81
N PRO A 124 2.22 -3.92 -4.50
CA PRO A 124 0.89 -4.50 -4.40
C PRO A 124 0.09 -3.95 -3.21
N PHE A 125 0.76 -3.33 -2.23
CA PHE A 125 0.13 -2.73 -1.05
C PHE A 125 -0.71 -1.48 -1.40
N GLU A 126 -0.47 -0.85 -2.56
CA GLU A 126 -1.34 0.19 -3.12
C GLU A 126 -2.73 -0.38 -3.43
N PHE A 127 -2.77 -1.53 -4.10
CA PHE A 127 -4.01 -2.19 -4.49
C PHE A 127 -4.78 -2.74 -3.29
N THR A 128 -4.11 -3.19 -2.22
CA THR A 128 -4.82 -3.77 -1.06
C THR A 128 -5.23 -2.78 0.00
N TYR A 129 -4.49 -1.68 0.19
CA TYR A 129 -4.71 -0.77 1.33
C TYR A 129 -4.56 0.71 1.00
N PHE A 130 -3.40 1.14 0.46
CA PHE A 130 -3.05 2.58 0.42
C PHE A 130 -3.90 3.39 -0.54
N ALA A 131 -4.02 2.95 -1.79
CA ALA A 131 -4.65 3.75 -2.83
C ALA A 131 -6.15 3.92 -2.60
N HIS A 132 -6.70 5.02 -3.08
CA HIS A 132 -8.13 5.24 -3.08
C HIS A 132 -8.82 4.23 -4.02
N PRO A 133 -9.95 3.62 -3.62
CA PRO A 133 -10.62 2.59 -4.42
C PRO A 133 -11.13 3.08 -5.79
N SER A 134 -11.35 4.39 -5.97
CA SER A 134 -11.73 4.94 -7.28
C SER A 134 -10.55 5.13 -8.23
N SER A 135 -9.31 5.08 -7.74
CA SER A 135 -8.12 5.31 -8.56
C SER A 135 -7.87 4.17 -9.54
N TYR A 136 -7.26 4.52 -10.66
CA TYR A 136 -6.60 3.61 -11.59
C TYR A 136 -5.10 3.72 -11.38
N ILE A 137 -4.43 2.57 -11.27
CA ILE A 137 -2.99 2.45 -11.14
C ILE A 137 -2.55 1.34 -12.10
N GLU A 138 -1.61 1.64 -13.00
CA GLU A 138 -1.21 0.74 -14.09
C GLU A 138 -2.42 0.25 -14.92
N GLY A 139 -3.34 1.17 -15.22
CA GLY A 139 -4.60 0.86 -15.91
C GLY A 139 -5.59 -0.02 -15.12
N ILE A 140 -5.29 -0.39 -13.87
CA ILE A 140 -6.14 -1.25 -13.05
C ILE A 140 -6.90 -0.42 -12.03
N ASN A 141 -8.22 -0.55 -12.03
CA ASN A 141 -9.06 0.07 -11.01
C ASN A 141 -8.88 -0.64 -9.65
N VAL A 142 -8.55 0.14 -8.61
CA VAL A 142 -8.22 -0.36 -7.28
C VAL A 142 -9.40 -1.09 -6.61
N TYR A 143 -10.63 -0.57 -6.75
CA TYR A 143 -11.82 -1.23 -6.20
C TYR A 143 -12.01 -2.64 -6.79
N TYR A 144 -11.90 -2.78 -8.11
CA TYR A 144 -12.07 -4.08 -8.77
C TYR A 144 -10.93 -5.04 -8.45
N ALA A 145 -9.68 -4.57 -8.34
CA ALA A 145 -8.56 -5.37 -7.84
C ALA A 145 -8.86 -5.95 -6.44
N ARG A 146 -9.27 -5.10 -5.49
CA ARG A 146 -9.65 -5.55 -4.12
C ARG A 146 -10.78 -6.58 -4.15
N LYS A 147 -11.81 -6.33 -4.95
CA LYS A 147 -12.94 -7.25 -5.10
C LYS A 147 -12.51 -8.61 -5.67
N ASN A 148 -11.64 -8.61 -6.67
CA ASN A 148 -11.11 -9.83 -7.26
C ASN A 148 -10.20 -10.60 -6.29
N ILE A 149 -9.38 -9.92 -5.49
CA ILE A 149 -8.60 -10.55 -4.41
C ILE A 149 -9.54 -11.28 -3.42
N GLY A 150 -10.66 -10.66 -3.07
CA GLY A 150 -11.71 -11.30 -2.25
C GLY A 150 -12.25 -12.61 -2.86
N ARG A 151 -12.51 -12.61 -4.17
CA ARG A 151 -12.95 -13.82 -4.90
C ARG A 151 -11.87 -14.90 -4.88
N VAL A 152 -10.61 -14.53 -5.07
CA VAL A 152 -9.46 -15.45 -4.97
C VAL A 152 -9.36 -16.06 -3.57
N LEU A 153 -9.57 -15.27 -2.52
CA LEU A 153 -9.60 -15.78 -1.15
C LEU A 153 -10.73 -16.80 -0.93
N ALA A 154 -11.92 -16.61 -1.51
CA ALA A 154 -13.02 -17.57 -1.41
C ALA A 154 -12.72 -18.89 -2.13
N GLU A 155 -11.97 -18.85 -3.23
CA GLU A 155 -11.48 -20.06 -3.91
C GLU A 155 -10.43 -20.80 -3.07
N LYS A 156 -9.51 -20.03 -2.46
CA LYS A 156 -8.41 -20.57 -1.66
C LYS A 156 -8.88 -21.11 -0.31
N TYR A 157 -9.87 -20.47 0.29
CA TYR A 157 -10.38 -20.76 1.62
C TYR A 157 -11.91 -20.87 1.61
N PRO A 158 -12.48 -22.02 1.18
CA PRO A 158 -13.92 -22.27 1.22
C PRO A 158 -14.36 -22.59 2.66
N ILE A 159 -14.58 -21.55 3.46
CA ILE A 159 -14.92 -21.66 4.88
C ILE A 159 -16.45 -21.57 5.04
N GLU A 160 -17.02 -22.44 5.87
CA GLU A 160 -18.41 -22.27 6.29
C GLU A 160 -18.54 -21.08 7.26
N GLY A 161 -19.51 -20.19 6.99
CA GLY A 161 -19.81 -19.06 7.85
C GLY A 161 -21.26 -18.63 7.66
N ASP A 162 -21.76 -17.85 8.62
CA ASP A 162 -23.11 -17.29 8.56
C ASP A 162 -23.10 -15.90 7.91
N VAL A 163 -21.98 -15.17 7.99
CA VAL A 163 -21.83 -13.80 7.50
C VAL A 163 -20.37 -13.45 7.18
N VAL A 164 -20.16 -12.69 6.11
CA VAL A 164 -18.88 -12.07 5.76
C VAL A 164 -18.90 -10.62 6.24
N ILE A 165 -17.93 -10.25 7.08
CA ILE A 165 -17.82 -8.90 7.64
C ILE A 165 -16.45 -8.31 7.26
N PRO A 166 -16.39 -7.10 6.68
CA PRO A 166 -15.13 -6.41 6.46
C PRO A 166 -14.61 -5.73 7.73
N VAL A 167 -13.29 -5.64 7.87
CA VAL A 167 -12.68 -4.58 8.66
C VAL A 167 -12.77 -3.27 7.86
N PRO A 168 -13.41 -2.21 8.39
CA PRO A 168 -13.64 -0.98 7.64
C PRO A 168 -12.36 -0.11 7.56
N ASP A 169 -12.14 0.66 6.49
CA ASP A 169 -12.97 0.77 5.27
C ASP A 169 -12.31 0.06 4.05
N SER A 170 -11.02 -0.26 4.14
CA SER A 170 -10.17 -0.80 3.04
C SER A 170 -10.64 -2.17 2.54
N ALA A 171 -11.03 -3.07 3.45
CA ALA A 171 -11.35 -4.46 3.12
C ALA A 171 -12.78 -4.66 2.57
N ARG A 172 -13.62 -3.61 2.54
CA ARG A 172 -15.03 -3.71 2.10
C ARG A 172 -15.19 -4.31 0.69
N PRO A 173 -14.43 -3.88 -0.35
CA PRO A 173 -14.56 -4.49 -1.67
C PRO A 173 -14.13 -5.97 -1.69
N ALA A 174 -13.08 -6.33 -0.94
CA ALA A 174 -12.62 -7.71 -0.84
C ALA A 174 -13.65 -8.60 -0.13
N ALA A 175 -14.25 -8.13 0.95
CA ALA A 175 -15.35 -8.83 1.61
C ALA A 175 -16.56 -9.04 0.69
N LEU A 176 -16.93 -8.02 -0.09
CA LEU A 176 -17.96 -8.16 -1.11
C LEU A 176 -17.58 -9.22 -2.15
N GLY A 177 -16.35 -9.21 -2.65
CA GLY A 177 -15.87 -10.22 -3.60
C GLY A 177 -15.87 -11.64 -3.03
N TYR A 178 -15.47 -11.80 -1.78
CA TYR A 178 -15.53 -13.09 -1.08
C TYR A 178 -16.98 -13.57 -0.92
N SER A 179 -17.88 -12.68 -0.50
CA SER A 179 -19.32 -12.95 -0.34
C SER A 179 -19.96 -13.40 -1.66
N GLU A 180 -19.74 -12.66 -2.75
CA GLU A 180 -20.27 -13.03 -4.07
C GLU A 180 -19.80 -14.41 -4.55
N LYS A 181 -18.53 -14.75 -4.28
CA LYS A 181 -17.95 -16.01 -4.73
C LYS A 181 -18.35 -17.20 -3.84
N SER A 182 -18.46 -16.99 -2.54
CA SER A 182 -18.81 -18.04 -1.57
C SER A 182 -20.32 -18.25 -1.42
N GLY A 183 -21.14 -17.25 -1.77
CA GLY A 183 -22.59 -17.25 -1.53
C GLY A 183 -22.99 -16.90 -0.08
N ILE A 184 -22.03 -16.62 0.81
CA ILE A 184 -22.28 -16.23 2.20
C ILE A 184 -22.60 -14.72 2.22
N PRO A 185 -23.66 -14.26 2.92
CA PRO A 185 -24.08 -12.87 2.87
C PRO A 185 -23.02 -11.92 3.45
N PHE A 186 -22.82 -10.79 2.77
CA PHE A 186 -22.03 -9.66 3.26
C PHE A 186 -22.87 -8.79 4.19
N GLU A 187 -22.31 -8.39 5.33
CA GLU A 187 -22.94 -7.41 6.22
C GLU A 187 -21.90 -6.44 6.80
N GLU A 188 -22.34 -5.21 7.08
CA GLU A 188 -21.55 -4.20 7.79
C GLU A 188 -21.55 -4.48 9.31
N GLY A 189 -20.91 -5.57 9.75
CA GLY A 189 -20.85 -5.91 11.17
C GLY A 189 -19.89 -5.03 12.00
N LEU A 190 -18.99 -4.31 11.33
CA LEU A 190 -18.03 -3.38 11.92
C LEU A 190 -18.10 -2.05 11.17
N MET A 191 -18.20 -0.94 11.90
CA MET A 191 -18.24 0.39 11.31
C MET A 191 -17.23 1.32 11.98
N LYS A 192 -16.64 2.22 11.21
CA LYS A 192 -15.84 3.32 11.77
C LYS A 192 -16.77 4.38 12.36
N ASP A 193 -16.58 4.73 13.62
CA ASP A 193 -17.28 5.82 14.28
C ASP A 193 -16.78 7.16 13.73
N ARG A 194 -17.55 7.70 12.77
CA ARG A 194 -17.28 9.00 12.14
C ARG A 194 -17.73 10.18 13.01
N TYR A 195 -18.48 9.92 14.07
CA TYR A 195 -19.12 10.93 14.91
C TYR A 195 -18.50 11.05 16.30
N ARG A 196 -17.52 10.18 16.63
CA ARG A 196 -16.70 10.34 17.83
C ARG A 196 -16.00 11.70 17.77
N ARG A 197 -16.59 12.68 18.48
CA ARG A 197 -16.06 14.04 18.62
C ARG A 197 -14.61 13.95 19.05
N LYS A 198 -13.68 14.33 18.16
CA LYS A 198 -12.36 14.79 18.59
C LYS A 198 -12.59 16.01 19.49
N GLY A 199 -11.96 16.03 20.66
CA GLY A 199 -12.11 17.10 21.65
C GLY A 199 -11.85 18.51 21.10
N SER A 200 -12.16 19.51 21.92
CA SER A 200 -12.27 20.95 21.60
C SER A 200 -11.20 21.48 20.63
N TRP A 201 -11.63 22.44 19.81
CA TRP A 201 -10.94 23.31 18.83
C TRP A 201 -9.51 23.85 19.14
N ARG A 202 -8.77 23.43 20.18
CA ARG A 202 -7.42 23.90 20.52
C ARG A 202 -6.53 22.86 21.26
N SER A 203 -6.60 21.57 20.96
CA SER A 203 -5.55 20.64 21.41
C SER A 203 -4.47 20.49 20.34
N PHE A 204 -3.27 20.97 20.64
CA PHE A 204 -2.06 20.77 19.85
C PHE A 204 -1.96 19.31 19.39
N ILE A 205 -1.86 19.13 18.07
CA ILE A 205 -2.02 17.87 17.36
C ILE A 205 -0.78 17.01 17.58
N GLU A 206 -0.86 16.01 18.45
CA GLU A 206 0.01 14.83 18.34
C GLU A 206 -0.56 13.91 17.24
N PRO A 207 0.29 13.28 16.40
CA PRO A 207 -0.17 12.29 15.44
C PRO A 207 -0.81 11.10 16.18
N GLU A 208 -2.06 10.77 15.86
CA GLU A 208 -2.78 9.64 16.47
C GLU A 208 -1.96 8.35 16.35
N LYS A 209 -1.74 7.64 17.46
CA LYS A 209 -1.15 6.29 17.40
C LYS A 209 -2.14 5.38 16.68
N ARG A 210 -1.65 4.52 15.77
CA ARG A 210 -2.45 3.54 15.00
C ARG A 210 -3.40 2.67 15.86
N GLU A 211 -3.08 2.51 17.14
CA GLU A 211 -3.90 1.82 18.16
C GLU A 211 -5.21 2.57 18.50
N GLU A 212 -5.25 3.90 18.39
CA GLU A 212 -6.45 4.72 18.63
C GLU A 212 -7.49 4.58 17.51
N VAL A 213 -7.08 4.21 16.29
CA VAL A 213 -7.97 4.01 15.14
C VAL A 213 -8.90 2.81 15.36
N VAL A 214 -8.42 1.75 16.00
CA VAL A 214 -9.23 0.55 16.30
C VAL A 214 -10.23 0.82 17.42
N LEU A 215 -9.92 1.75 18.32
CA LEU A 215 -10.88 2.22 19.32
C LEU A 215 -12.07 2.92 18.66
N ASN A 216 -11.90 3.48 17.46
CA ASN A 216 -13.00 4.09 16.68
C ASN A 216 -13.87 3.05 15.95
N VAL A 217 -13.53 1.76 15.93
CA VAL A 217 -14.39 0.75 15.30
C VAL A 217 -15.50 0.34 16.26
N VAL A 218 -16.75 0.35 15.80
CA VAL A 218 -17.94 -0.06 16.54
C VAL A 218 -18.49 -1.33 15.89
N SER A 219 -19.01 -2.26 16.70
CA SER A 219 -19.67 -3.46 16.20
C SER A 219 -21.19 -3.30 16.20
N ILE A 220 -21.84 -3.81 15.15
CA ILE A 220 -23.29 -3.93 15.09
C ILE A 220 -23.68 -5.25 15.75
N LYS A 221 -24.34 -5.17 16.90
CA LYS A 221 -24.58 -6.33 17.78
C LYS A 221 -25.38 -7.42 17.07
N GLU A 222 -26.44 -7.05 16.37
CA GLU A 222 -27.37 -7.95 15.69
C GLU A 222 -26.70 -8.76 14.58
N THR A 223 -25.70 -8.16 13.91
CA THR A 223 -24.92 -8.82 12.86
C THR A 223 -23.87 -9.77 13.43
N VAL A 224 -23.41 -9.54 14.66
CA VAL A 224 -22.28 -10.26 15.28
C VAL A 224 -22.73 -11.38 16.22
N GLU A 225 -23.76 -11.15 17.04
CA GLU A 225 -24.10 -12.01 18.17
C GLU A 225 -24.49 -13.43 17.75
N GLY A 226 -23.77 -14.43 18.26
CA GLY A 226 -24.01 -15.84 18.01
C GLY A 226 -23.69 -16.34 16.60
N LYS A 227 -23.14 -15.48 15.72
CA LYS A 227 -22.83 -15.82 14.32
C LYS A 227 -21.42 -16.41 14.15
N ARG A 228 -21.26 -17.31 13.16
CA ARG A 228 -19.97 -17.74 12.61
C ARG A 228 -19.51 -16.70 11.59
N ILE A 229 -18.53 -15.88 11.95
CA ILE A 229 -18.11 -14.72 11.15
C ILE A 229 -16.88 -15.08 10.30
N ILE A 230 -16.94 -14.75 9.01
CA ILE A 230 -15.76 -14.66 8.15
C ILE A 230 -15.35 -13.18 8.09
N LEU A 231 -14.31 -12.84 8.84
CA LEU A 231 -13.75 -11.50 8.91
C LEU A 231 -12.71 -11.33 7.80
N ILE A 232 -12.88 -10.31 6.95
CA ILE A 232 -11.90 -9.97 5.91
C ILE A 232 -11.17 -8.70 6.32
N ASP A 233 -9.84 -8.74 6.33
CA ASP A 233 -8.97 -7.61 6.64
C ASP A 233 -7.86 -7.51 5.58
N ASP A 234 -7.23 -6.34 5.45
CA ASP A 234 -6.22 -6.15 4.41
C ASP A 234 -4.92 -6.91 4.73
N SER A 235 -4.39 -6.71 5.93
CA SER A 235 -3.06 -7.17 6.34
C SER A 235 -2.92 -7.23 7.86
N ILE A 236 -1.89 -7.95 8.34
CA ILE A 236 -1.47 -7.92 9.74
C ILE A 236 -0.01 -7.48 9.79
N VAL A 237 0.24 -6.34 10.43
CA VAL A 237 1.59 -5.82 10.69
C VAL A 237 2.05 -6.20 12.10
N ARG A 238 1.54 -5.52 13.15
CA ARG A 238 1.88 -5.81 14.56
C ARG A 238 0.88 -6.74 15.27
N GLY A 239 -0.29 -6.98 14.67
CA GLY A 239 -1.37 -7.81 15.22
C GLY A 239 -2.24 -7.18 16.30
N THR A 240 -1.85 -6.03 16.85
CA THR A 240 -2.58 -5.36 17.95
C THR A 240 -4.02 -5.02 17.54
N SER A 241 -4.19 -4.45 16.34
CA SER A 241 -5.49 -4.07 15.80
C SER A 241 -6.43 -5.26 15.62
N SER A 242 -5.98 -6.31 14.92
CA SER A 242 -6.79 -7.51 14.67
C SER A 242 -7.15 -8.22 15.98
N ARG A 243 -6.23 -8.27 16.97
CA ARG A 243 -6.52 -8.78 18.32
C ARG A 243 -7.64 -8.01 19.01
N ILE A 244 -7.61 -6.67 18.96
CA ILE A 244 -8.64 -5.83 19.58
C ILE A 244 -9.99 -6.03 18.87
N ILE A 245 -10.01 -6.09 17.54
CA ILE A 245 -11.24 -6.34 16.78
C ILE A 245 -11.86 -7.67 17.21
N VAL A 246 -11.09 -8.75 17.18
CA VAL A 246 -11.57 -10.10 17.51
C VAL A 246 -12.00 -10.18 18.99
N LYS A 247 -11.13 -9.79 19.93
CA LYS A 247 -11.38 -9.98 21.36
C LYS A 247 -12.37 -8.98 21.98
N SER A 248 -12.54 -7.81 21.40
CA SER A 248 -13.41 -6.77 21.97
C SER A 248 -14.63 -6.46 21.13
N LYS A 249 -14.47 -6.29 19.81
CA LYS A 249 -15.57 -5.88 18.92
C LYS A 249 -16.43 -7.06 18.50
N LEU A 250 -15.82 -8.22 18.29
CA LEU A 250 -16.49 -9.46 17.88
C LEU A 250 -16.64 -10.49 19.01
N LYS A 251 -16.50 -10.07 20.27
CA LYS A 251 -16.51 -10.97 21.45
C LYS A 251 -17.78 -11.82 21.62
N ASN A 252 -18.90 -11.39 21.03
CA ASN A 252 -20.19 -12.08 21.11
C ASN A 252 -20.44 -13.00 19.89
N ALA A 253 -19.50 -13.07 18.95
CA ALA A 253 -19.57 -14.03 17.84
C ALA A 253 -19.42 -15.46 18.36
N LYS A 254 -20.03 -16.44 17.68
CA LYS A 254 -19.86 -17.85 18.00
C LYS A 254 -18.44 -18.33 17.68
N GLU A 255 -17.94 -17.89 16.53
CA GLU A 255 -16.56 -18.12 16.09
C GLU A 255 -16.20 -17.06 15.04
N VAL A 256 -14.90 -16.78 14.91
CA VAL A 256 -14.37 -15.84 13.91
C VAL A 256 -13.28 -16.55 13.12
N SER A 257 -13.40 -16.55 11.80
CA SER A 257 -12.35 -16.93 10.86
C SER A 257 -11.84 -15.67 10.18
N LEU A 258 -10.53 -15.41 10.21
CA LEU A 258 -9.93 -14.20 9.66
C LEU A 258 -9.17 -14.51 8.36
N LEU A 259 -9.55 -13.87 7.26
CA LEU A 259 -8.86 -13.98 5.98
C LEU A 259 -8.23 -12.64 5.61
N LEU A 260 -6.98 -12.68 5.15
CA LEU A 260 -6.22 -11.48 4.81
C LEU A 260 -5.96 -11.39 3.32
N THR A 261 -6.22 -10.23 2.74
CA THR A 261 -6.02 -9.97 1.31
C THR A 261 -4.55 -9.97 0.90
N PHE A 262 -3.65 -9.59 1.81
CA PHE A 262 -2.22 -9.51 1.60
C PHE A 262 -1.50 -10.76 2.14
N PRO A 263 -0.39 -11.20 1.51
CA PRO A 263 0.47 -12.25 2.06
C PRO A 263 1.09 -11.89 3.41
N PRO A 264 1.70 -12.84 4.13
CA PRO A 264 2.36 -12.55 5.39
C PRO A 264 3.45 -11.47 5.23
N ILE A 265 3.44 -10.47 6.12
CA ILE A 265 4.47 -9.41 6.15
C ILE A 265 5.53 -9.83 7.17
N VAL A 266 6.71 -10.19 6.67
CA VAL A 266 7.82 -10.76 7.45
C VAL A 266 9.03 -9.82 7.47
N TYR A 267 9.12 -8.90 6.51
CA TYR A 267 10.26 -8.00 6.35
C TYR A 267 9.83 -6.52 6.22
N PRO A 268 10.67 -5.56 6.69
CA PRO A 268 10.39 -4.13 6.59
C PRO A 268 10.38 -3.62 5.14
N CYS A 269 9.63 -2.56 4.85
CA CYS A 269 9.60 -1.97 3.52
C CYS A 269 10.68 -0.88 3.37
N TYR A 270 11.33 -0.84 2.21
CA TYR A 270 12.29 0.21 1.82
C TYR A 270 11.89 0.93 0.52
N ALA A 271 10.65 0.71 0.08
CA ALA A 271 10.04 1.34 -1.10
C ALA A 271 8.89 2.27 -0.70
N GLY A 272 9.00 2.96 0.44
CA GLY A 272 8.07 4.04 0.83
C GLY A 272 6.90 3.68 1.74
N ILE A 273 6.74 2.41 2.16
CA ILE A 273 5.74 2.06 3.19
C ILE A 273 6.38 2.13 4.58
N ASP A 274 5.77 2.84 5.52
CA ASP A 274 6.21 2.91 6.91
C ASP A 274 5.83 1.64 7.68
N PHE A 275 6.60 0.58 7.46
CA PHE A 275 6.54 -0.63 8.28
C PHE A 275 7.48 -0.52 9.48
N PRO A 276 7.09 -1.12 10.62
CA PRO A 276 7.94 -1.16 11.80
C PRO A 276 9.16 -2.05 11.56
N THR A 277 10.04 -2.15 12.56
CA THR A 277 11.22 -3.01 12.46
C THR A 277 10.82 -4.47 12.30
N GLN A 278 11.72 -5.31 11.78
CA GLN A 278 11.43 -6.71 11.54
C GLN A 278 10.97 -7.43 12.82
N GLU A 279 11.61 -7.13 13.94
CA GLU A 279 11.31 -7.67 15.27
C GLU A 279 9.95 -7.21 15.83
N GLU A 280 9.35 -6.16 15.27
CA GLU A 280 8.02 -5.69 15.65
C GLU A 280 6.90 -6.33 14.79
N LEU A 281 7.24 -6.97 13.66
CA LEU A 281 6.28 -7.65 12.80
C LEU A 281 5.77 -8.93 13.46
N LEU A 282 4.45 -9.12 13.50
CA LEU A 282 3.83 -10.24 14.18
C LEU A 282 4.31 -11.57 13.63
N VAL A 283 4.31 -11.71 12.30
CA VAL A 283 4.68 -12.96 11.64
C VAL A 283 6.12 -13.34 11.99
N TYR A 284 7.05 -12.39 11.91
CA TYR A 284 8.44 -12.61 12.27
C TYR A 284 8.61 -12.98 13.75
N ARG A 285 7.95 -12.28 14.68
CA ARG A 285 8.03 -12.62 16.12
C ARG A 285 7.56 -14.03 16.43
N VAL A 286 6.53 -14.50 15.72
CA VAL A 286 5.87 -15.78 16.00
C VAL A 286 6.54 -16.94 15.24
N CYS A 287 7.10 -16.67 14.06
CA CYS A 287 7.54 -17.70 13.12
C CYS A 287 9.00 -17.57 12.64
N GLY A 288 9.66 -16.43 12.86
CA GLY A 288 10.95 -16.11 12.24
C GLY A 288 10.85 -15.96 10.72
N GLU A 289 11.92 -16.32 10.02
CA GLU A 289 11.99 -16.34 8.54
C GLU A 289 11.74 -17.74 7.99
N GLY A 290 11.27 -17.83 6.74
CA GLY A 290 11.15 -19.10 6.02
C GLY A 290 10.05 -20.05 6.51
N CYS A 291 9.18 -19.61 7.43
CA CYS A 291 8.07 -20.42 7.92
C CYS A 291 7.01 -20.63 6.82
N PRO A 292 6.55 -21.87 6.56
CA PRO A 292 5.49 -22.13 5.58
C PRO A 292 4.18 -21.43 5.93
N ILE A 293 3.43 -20.98 4.91
CA ILE A 293 2.17 -20.24 5.10
C ILE A 293 1.14 -20.97 5.97
N ALA A 294 1.09 -22.31 5.91
CA ALA A 294 0.19 -23.12 6.74
C ALA A 294 0.52 -23.01 8.24
N GLU A 295 1.80 -23.02 8.59
CA GLU A 295 2.25 -22.88 9.98
C GLU A 295 2.10 -21.44 10.46
N ILE A 296 2.35 -20.45 9.59
CA ILE A 296 2.05 -19.03 9.87
C ILE A 296 0.56 -18.86 10.20
N ASN A 297 -0.34 -19.40 9.37
CA ASN A 297 -1.78 -19.35 9.60
C ASN A 297 -2.16 -19.91 10.98
N GLU A 298 -1.60 -21.07 11.37
CA GLU A 298 -1.88 -21.69 12.68
C GLU A 298 -1.37 -20.83 13.84
N LYS A 299 -0.08 -20.46 13.82
CA LYS A 299 0.54 -19.74 14.95
C LYS A 299 -0.01 -18.33 15.09
N VAL A 300 -0.16 -17.59 13.99
CA VAL A 300 -0.76 -16.25 14.03
C VAL A 300 -2.24 -16.34 14.40
N GLY A 301 -2.98 -17.32 13.89
CA GLY A 301 -4.38 -17.54 14.26
C GLY A 301 -4.57 -17.71 15.77
N ARG A 302 -3.69 -18.49 16.42
CA ARG A 302 -3.66 -18.63 17.89
C ARG A 302 -3.38 -17.32 18.62
N GLU A 303 -2.40 -16.55 18.15
CA GLU A 303 -2.02 -15.26 18.76
C GLU A 303 -3.13 -14.21 18.64
N ILE A 304 -3.84 -14.18 17.51
CA ILE A 304 -5.01 -13.30 17.31
C ILE A 304 -6.22 -13.80 18.12
N GLY A 305 -6.41 -15.12 18.20
CA GLY A 305 -7.55 -15.76 18.88
C GLY A 305 -8.73 -16.03 17.94
N VAL A 306 -8.46 -16.49 16.72
CA VAL A 306 -9.47 -16.85 15.71
C VAL A 306 -9.54 -18.37 15.52
N LYS A 307 -10.68 -18.88 15.07
CA LYS A 307 -10.87 -20.31 14.75
C LYS A 307 -9.98 -20.75 13.59
N GLN A 308 -9.92 -19.92 12.55
CA GLN A 308 -9.10 -20.13 11.37
C GLN A 308 -8.51 -18.80 10.93
N LEU A 309 -7.26 -18.83 10.47
CA LEU A 309 -6.63 -17.70 9.81
C LEU A 309 -6.15 -18.13 8.42
N GLY A 310 -6.32 -17.27 7.42
CA GLY A 310 -5.87 -17.52 6.06
C GLY A 310 -5.24 -16.28 5.43
N TYR A 311 -3.92 -16.26 5.28
CA TYR A 311 -3.23 -15.28 4.46
C TYR A 311 -3.40 -15.58 2.96
N ASN A 312 -3.51 -14.54 2.14
CA ASN A 312 -3.26 -14.70 0.71
C ASN A 312 -1.81 -15.15 0.45
N ASP A 313 -1.50 -15.56 -0.78
CA ASP A 313 -0.12 -15.81 -1.23
C ASP A 313 0.23 -14.88 -2.41
N PRO A 314 1.51 -14.76 -2.77
CA PRO A 314 1.94 -13.92 -3.88
C PRO A 314 1.18 -14.19 -5.20
N GLU A 315 0.94 -15.46 -5.53
CA GLU A 315 0.24 -15.88 -6.73
C GLU A 315 -1.23 -15.46 -6.71
N GLY A 316 -1.92 -15.68 -5.60
CA GLY A 316 -3.30 -15.27 -5.39
C GLY A 316 -3.47 -13.75 -5.38
N LEU A 317 -2.49 -13.03 -4.81
CA LEU A 317 -2.45 -11.57 -4.83
C LEU A 317 -2.27 -11.06 -6.27
N SER A 318 -1.29 -11.58 -7.00
CA SER A 318 -1.05 -11.26 -8.42
C SER A 318 -2.29 -11.51 -9.27
N ARG A 319 -2.92 -12.68 -9.13
CA ARG A 319 -4.16 -13.04 -9.85
C ARG A 319 -5.31 -12.09 -9.51
N GLY A 320 -5.45 -11.71 -8.24
CA GLY A 320 -6.50 -10.80 -7.80
C GLY A 320 -6.30 -9.36 -8.31
N ILE A 321 -5.05 -8.88 -8.31
CA ILE A 321 -4.71 -7.55 -8.85
C ILE A 321 -4.87 -7.53 -10.37
N GLY A 322 -4.46 -8.60 -11.06
CA GLY A 322 -4.40 -8.64 -12.51
C GLY A 322 -3.04 -8.18 -13.09
N LEU A 323 -2.01 -8.12 -12.26
CA LEU A 323 -0.61 -7.87 -12.68
C LEU A 323 0.21 -9.15 -12.62
N PRO A 324 1.18 -9.35 -13.54
CA PRO A 324 2.12 -10.46 -13.46
C PRO A 324 2.88 -10.47 -12.13
N LEU A 325 3.09 -11.66 -11.55
CA LEU A 325 3.84 -11.82 -10.31
C LEU A 325 5.25 -11.20 -10.40
N SER A 326 5.87 -11.28 -11.57
CA SER A 326 7.20 -10.72 -11.86
C SER A 326 7.27 -9.20 -11.84
N GLU A 327 6.13 -8.51 -11.85
CA GLU A 327 6.04 -7.05 -11.81
C GLU A 327 5.63 -6.51 -10.44
N LEU A 328 5.46 -7.37 -9.43
CA LEU A 328 5.11 -6.97 -8.07
C LEU A 328 6.34 -6.94 -7.16
N CYS A 329 6.47 -5.87 -6.38
CA CYS A 329 7.41 -5.83 -5.27
C CYS A 329 6.87 -6.62 -4.08
N LEU A 330 7.47 -7.76 -3.81
CA LEU A 330 7.10 -8.67 -2.71
C LEU A 330 8.15 -8.76 -1.62
N SER A 331 9.10 -7.82 -1.58
CA SER A 331 10.24 -7.87 -0.66
C SER A 331 9.82 -7.95 0.82
N CYS A 332 8.70 -7.31 1.18
CA CYS A 332 8.14 -7.36 2.54
C CYS A 332 7.59 -8.74 2.95
N THR A 333 7.35 -9.63 1.97
CA THR A 333 6.87 -11.01 2.18
C THR A 333 7.99 -12.02 1.97
N THR A 334 8.76 -11.89 0.89
CA THR A 334 9.75 -12.91 0.47
C THR A 334 11.14 -12.67 1.06
N GLY A 335 11.44 -11.45 1.52
CA GLY A 335 12.79 -11.07 1.90
C GLY A 335 13.76 -10.93 0.71
N ASP A 336 13.25 -11.10 -0.51
CA ASP A 336 14.00 -10.83 -1.73
C ASP A 336 13.91 -9.34 -2.09
N TYR A 337 15.03 -8.64 -1.93
CA TYR A 337 15.19 -7.24 -2.29
C TYR A 337 15.95 -7.09 -3.62
N SER A 338 15.93 -8.10 -4.49
CA SER A 338 16.60 -8.06 -5.81
C SER A 338 16.06 -6.97 -6.75
N CYS A 339 14.86 -6.46 -6.50
CA CYS A 339 14.32 -5.28 -7.20
C CYS A 339 15.02 -3.97 -6.80
N PHE A 340 15.79 -3.96 -5.71
CA PHE A 340 16.63 -2.85 -5.25
C PHE A 340 18.06 -3.01 -5.77
N LYS A 341 18.81 -1.90 -5.82
CA LYS A 341 20.21 -1.86 -6.29
C LYS A 341 21.16 -2.52 -5.30
N TYR A 342 20.86 -2.36 -4.01
CA TYR A 342 21.53 -3.05 -2.93
C TYR A 342 20.51 -3.49 -1.89
N LYS A 343 20.76 -4.65 -1.27
CA LYS A 343 19.93 -5.14 -0.17
C LYS A 343 20.00 -4.14 0.99
N PRO A 344 18.85 -3.63 1.48
CA PRO A 344 18.83 -2.74 2.63
C PRO A 344 19.38 -3.43 3.89
N LYS A 345 20.01 -2.66 4.77
CA LYS A 345 20.36 -3.13 6.11
C LYS A 345 19.15 -2.93 7.02
N PHE A 346 18.66 -4.01 7.61
CA PHE A 346 17.59 -3.98 8.58
C PHE A 346 18.09 -3.32 9.85
N LYS A 347 17.40 -2.27 10.26
CA LYS A 347 17.72 -1.53 11.48
C LYS A 347 16.88 -2.06 12.62
N SER A 348 17.49 -2.20 13.79
CA SER A 348 16.77 -2.40 15.04
C SER A 348 15.99 -1.14 15.41
N ARG A 349 15.08 -1.27 16.37
CA ARG A 349 14.32 -0.13 16.90
C ARG A 349 15.22 0.92 17.56
N GLU A 350 16.32 0.49 18.17
CA GLU A 350 17.31 1.38 18.77
C GLU A 350 18.03 2.18 17.68
N GLU A 351 18.46 1.51 16.60
CA GLU A 351 19.12 2.15 15.45
C GLU A 351 18.20 3.09 14.67
N MET A 352 16.88 2.88 14.71
CA MET A 352 15.91 3.80 14.11
C MET A 352 15.61 5.02 15.00
N LYS A 353 15.74 4.91 16.32
CA LYS A 353 15.44 6.00 17.25
C LYS A 353 16.60 6.97 17.46
N GLY A 354 17.82 6.58 17.10
CA GLY A 354 19.03 7.40 17.26
C GLY A 354 19.64 7.22 18.63
#